data_AF-C1N3E4-F1
#
_entry.id   AF-C1N3E4-F1
#
_cell.length_a   1.000
_cell.length_b   1.000
_cell.length_c   1.000
_cell.angle_alpha   90.00
_cell.angle_beta   90.00
_cell.angle_gamma   90.00
#
_symmetry.space_group_name_H-M   'P 1'
#
loop_
_entity.id
_entity.type
_entity.pdbx_description
1 polymer ?
#
loop_
_entity_poly.entity_id
_entity_poly.type
_entity_poly.pdbx_seq_one_letter_code
_entity_poly.pdbx_strand_id
1 'polypeptide(L)'
;PGPGPRRGPPLPRDASPTLYIEGVPHDATVREIAHIFRPFDGFQSTRLVKKENVRGPLCFAEFAGADLAFAALNTLQGYVLDRDDPKSPALRIVFAKSKGRVPPGKG
;
A
#
# COMPACT_ATOMS: atom_id res chain seq x y z
N PRO A 1 23.30 -26.23 17.72
CA PRO A 1 22.99 -25.20 16.69
C PRO A 1 21.48 -24.97 16.59
N GLY A 2 20.99 -23.83 17.08
CA GLY A 2 19.59 -23.44 16.90
C GLY A 2 19.30 -23.09 15.43
N PRO A 3 18.05 -23.18 14.97
CA PRO A 3 17.69 -22.69 13.64
C PRO A 3 18.08 -21.21 13.58
N GLY A 4 18.90 -20.85 12.59
CA GLY A 4 19.31 -19.47 12.35
C GLY A 4 18.10 -18.55 12.18
N PRO A 5 18.29 -17.21 12.28
CA PRO A 5 17.19 -16.26 12.15
C PRO A 5 16.42 -16.55 10.87
N ARG A 6 15.11 -16.79 11.00
CA ARG A 6 14.20 -17.01 9.87
C ARG A 6 14.18 -15.73 9.04
N ARG A 7 15.08 -15.61 8.08
CA ARG A 7 15.00 -14.55 7.06
C ARG A 7 13.72 -14.82 6.29
N GLY A 8 12.80 -13.85 6.32
CA GLY A 8 11.61 -13.88 5.47
C GLY A 8 11.99 -14.00 3.99
N PRO A 9 11.01 -14.29 3.11
CA PRO A 9 11.26 -14.31 1.68
C PRO A 9 11.93 -13.01 1.24
N PRO A 10 12.89 -13.06 0.29
CA PRO A 10 13.57 -11.88 -0.18
C PRO A 10 12.56 -10.91 -0.81
N LEU A 11 12.76 -9.61 -0.55
CA LEU A 11 11.91 -8.59 -1.15
C LEU A 11 12.03 -8.59 -2.67
N PRO A 12 10.92 -8.32 -3.40
CA PRO A 12 10.98 -8.04 -4.83
C PRO A 12 11.96 -6.90 -5.14
N ARG A 13 12.59 -6.94 -6.33
CA ARG A 13 13.58 -5.93 -6.75
C ARG A 13 12.99 -4.53 -6.88
N ASP A 14 11.68 -4.45 -7.14
CA ASP A 14 10.88 -3.25 -7.26
C ASP A 14 10.17 -2.87 -5.94
N ALA A 15 10.52 -3.51 -4.84
CA ALA A 15 9.95 -3.20 -3.53
C ALA A 15 10.17 -1.73 -3.16
N SER A 16 9.11 -1.12 -2.66
CA SER A 16 9.03 0.30 -2.34
C SER A 16 8.38 0.45 -0.95
N PRO A 17 8.81 1.41 -0.13
CA PRO A 17 8.12 1.75 1.11
C PRO A 17 6.72 2.34 0.85
N THR A 18 6.40 2.69 -0.39
CA THR A 18 5.09 3.22 -0.76
C THR A 18 4.30 2.18 -1.56
N LEU A 19 3.08 1.93 -1.14
CA LEU A 19 2.10 1.10 -1.85
C LEU A 19 1.16 1.97 -2.66
N TYR A 20 0.82 1.53 -3.86
CA TYR A 20 -0.28 2.04 -4.67
C TYR A 20 -1.45 1.07 -4.60
N ILE A 21 -2.65 1.60 -4.37
CA ILE A 21 -3.84 0.82 -4.05
C ILE A 21 -4.94 1.17 -5.07
N GLU A 22 -5.37 0.16 -5.82
CA GLU A 22 -6.51 0.21 -6.74
C GLU A 22 -7.72 -0.52 -6.12
N GLY A 23 -8.91 -0.29 -6.67
CA GLY A 23 -10.14 -0.91 -6.16
C GLY A 23 -10.65 -0.24 -4.87
N VAL A 24 -10.28 1.01 -4.63
CA VAL A 24 -10.85 1.78 -3.51
C VAL A 24 -12.22 2.32 -3.93
N PRO A 25 -13.29 2.11 -3.13
CA PRO A 25 -14.61 2.70 -3.37
C PRO A 25 -14.56 4.23 -3.52
N HIS A 26 -15.47 4.79 -4.31
CA HIS A 26 -15.48 6.24 -4.60
C HIS A 26 -15.83 7.11 -3.40
N ASP A 27 -16.64 6.59 -2.50
CA ASP A 27 -17.10 7.20 -1.26
C ASP A 27 -16.13 7.00 -0.10
N ALA A 28 -15.17 6.06 -0.22
CA ALA A 28 -14.15 5.83 0.78
C ALA A 28 -13.42 7.11 1.19
N THR A 29 -13.12 7.20 2.47
CA THR A 29 -12.43 8.33 3.09
C THR A 29 -10.98 7.98 3.38
N VAL A 30 -10.12 9.01 3.46
CA VAL A 30 -8.72 8.83 3.90
C VAL A 30 -8.64 8.12 5.26
N ARG A 31 -9.61 8.37 6.14
CA ARG A 31 -9.65 7.80 7.50
C ARG A 31 -9.90 6.29 7.48
N GLU A 32 -10.84 5.81 6.67
CA GLU A 32 -11.12 4.37 6.52
C GLU A 32 -9.91 3.64 5.96
N ILE A 33 -9.29 4.19 4.92
CA ILE A 33 -8.10 3.57 4.34
C ILE A 33 -6.95 3.56 5.36
N ALA A 34 -6.71 4.67 6.06
CA ALA A 34 -5.68 4.71 7.09
C ALA A 34 -5.93 3.65 8.19
N HIS A 35 -7.20 3.41 8.57
CA HIS A 35 -7.53 2.39 9.56
C HIS A 35 -7.21 0.96 9.11
N ILE A 36 -7.27 0.68 7.80
CA ILE A 36 -6.87 -0.63 7.25
C ILE A 36 -5.35 -0.84 7.41
N PHE A 37 -4.54 0.20 7.21
CA PHE A 37 -3.08 0.09 7.22
C PHE A 37 -2.43 0.33 8.60
N ARG A 38 -3.10 1.03 9.53
CA ARG A 38 -2.59 1.30 10.89
C ARG A 38 -2.13 0.08 11.69
N PRO A 39 -2.75 -1.11 11.58
CA PRO A 39 -2.29 -2.30 12.30
C PRO A 39 -0.91 -2.81 11.86
N PHE A 40 -0.42 -2.35 10.70
CA PHE A 40 0.85 -2.82 10.14
C PHE A 40 2.01 -1.94 10.61
N ASP A 41 3.09 -2.59 11.02
CA ASP A 41 4.29 -1.92 11.52
C ASP A 41 4.84 -0.93 10.49
N GLY A 42 5.28 0.22 11.01
CA GLY A 42 5.89 1.27 10.19
C GLY A 42 4.94 2.01 9.25
N PHE A 43 3.62 1.81 9.32
CA PHE A 43 2.67 2.69 8.62
C PHE A 43 2.89 4.16 9.03
N GLN A 44 3.01 5.05 8.05
CA GLN A 44 3.27 6.47 8.25
C GLN A 44 2.08 7.34 7.86
N SER A 45 1.58 7.15 6.64
CA SER A 45 0.54 8.02 6.08
C SER A 45 -0.26 7.33 4.99
N THR A 46 -1.45 7.85 4.72
CA THR A 46 -2.25 7.50 3.55
C THR A 46 -2.62 8.76 2.80
N ARG A 47 -2.58 8.68 1.47
CA ARG A 47 -3.08 9.73 0.57
C ARG A 47 -4.17 9.14 -0.31
N LEU A 48 -5.35 9.76 -0.29
CA LEU A 48 -6.43 9.47 -1.23
C LEU A 48 -6.64 10.69 -2.12
N VAL A 49 -6.50 10.51 -3.43
CA VAL A 49 -6.72 11.54 -4.44
C VAL A 49 -7.98 11.18 -5.20
N LYS A 50 -9.07 11.87 -4.87
CA LYS A 50 -10.32 11.76 -5.62
C LYS A 50 -10.09 12.31 -7.02
N LYS A 51 -10.17 11.44 -8.02
CA LYS A 51 -10.19 11.83 -9.43
C LYS A 51 -11.55 11.50 -9.99
N GLU A 52 -12.12 12.41 -10.76
CA GLU A 52 -13.31 12.15 -11.57
C GLU A 52 -12.86 11.36 -12.80
N ASN A 53 -12.58 10.07 -12.61
CA ASN A 53 -12.23 9.16 -13.70
C ASN A 53 -12.85 7.79 -13.43
N VAL A 54 -13.11 7.04 -14.49
CA VAL A 54 -13.74 5.71 -14.51
C VAL A 54 -12.97 4.69 -13.65
N ARG A 55 -11.67 4.93 -13.41
CA ARG A 55 -10.79 4.03 -12.65
C ARG A 55 -10.84 4.22 -11.13
N GLY A 56 -11.63 5.17 -10.63
CA GLY A 56 -11.72 5.45 -9.20
C GLY A 56 -10.61 6.36 -8.66
N PRO A 57 -10.60 6.62 -7.34
CA PRO A 57 -9.60 7.46 -6.70
C PRO A 57 -8.22 6.80 -6.73
N LEU A 58 -7.16 7.60 -6.77
CA LEU A 58 -5.80 7.10 -6.59
C LEU A 58 -5.49 7.04 -5.10
N CYS A 59 -5.01 5.90 -4.62
CA CYS A 59 -4.69 5.72 -3.21
C CYS A 59 -3.26 5.24 -3.01
N PHE A 60 -2.60 5.80 -1.99
CA PHE A 60 -1.24 5.44 -1.59
C PHE A 60 -1.14 5.27 -0.08
N ALA A 61 -0.36 4.29 0.37
CA ALA A 61 0.04 4.11 1.75
C ALA A 61 1.57 4.14 1.86
N GLU A 62 2.10 4.93 2.79
CA GLU A 62 3.53 5.06 3.05
C GLU A 62 3.91 4.29 4.30
N PHE A 63 5.04 3.60 4.23
CA PHE A 63 5.66 2.86 5.30
C PHE A 63 7.10 3.33 5.55
N ALA A 64 7.62 3.04 6.73
CA ALA A 64 9.01 3.32 7.07
C ALA A 64 10.02 2.47 6.28
N GLY A 65 9.60 1.30 5.77
CA GLY A 65 10.45 0.35 5.07
C GLY A 65 9.70 -0.45 4.00
N ALA A 66 10.43 -0.90 2.97
CA ALA A 66 9.86 -1.69 1.88
C ALA A 66 9.47 -3.12 2.32
N ASP A 67 10.16 -3.67 3.32
CA ASP A 67 9.82 -4.90 4.01
C ASP A 67 8.49 -4.81 4.76
N LEU A 68 8.27 -3.71 5.47
CA LEU A 68 7.04 -3.43 6.20
C LEU A 68 5.87 -3.22 5.24
N ALA A 69 6.08 -2.44 4.17
CA ALA A 69 5.13 -2.30 3.08
C ALA A 69 4.79 -3.66 2.42
N PHE A 70 5.79 -4.52 2.23
CA PHE A 70 5.58 -5.85 1.66
C PHE A 70 4.73 -6.75 2.56
N ALA A 71 4.93 -6.69 3.87
CA ALA A 71 4.12 -7.43 4.84
C ALA A 71 2.64 -6.98 4.77
N ALA A 72 2.40 -5.67 4.73
CA ALA A 72 1.05 -5.11 4.55
C ALA A 72 0.43 -5.53 3.21
N LEU A 73 1.19 -5.43 2.11
CA LEU A 73 0.76 -5.84 0.77
C LEU A 73 0.31 -7.30 0.76
N ASN A 74 1.15 -8.23 1.23
CA ASN A 74 0.83 -9.66 1.21
C ASN A 74 -0.40 -10.01 2.05
N THR A 75 -0.67 -9.24 3.10
CA THR A 75 -1.81 -9.48 4.00
C THR A 75 -3.10 -8.89 3.46
N LEU A 76 -3.04 -7.70 2.85
CA LEU A 76 -4.22 -6.94 2.42
C LEU A 76 -4.56 -7.12 0.94
N GLN A 77 -3.76 -7.87 0.18
CA GLN A 77 -4.06 -8.16 -1.21
C GLN A 77 -5.41 -8.85 -1.34
N GLY A 78 -6.34 -8.24 -2.08
CA GLY A 78 -7.70 -8.73 -2.25
C GLY A 78 -8.66 -8.37 -1.12
N TYR A 79 -8.28 -7.50 -0.18
CA TYR A 79 -9.17 -7.02 0.88
C TYR A 79 -10.39 -6.30 0.30
N VAL A 80 -11.60 -6.57 0.78
CA VAL A 80 -12.83 -5.88 0.35
C VAL A 80 -13.26 -4.93 1.46
N LEU A 81 -13.38 -3.64 1.15
CA LEU A 81 -13.78 -2.61 2.13
C LEU A 81 -15.22 -2.81 2.60
N ASP A 82 -16.16 -2.87 1.66
CA ASP A 82 -17.58 -3.07 1.95
C ASP A 82 -17.95 -4.52 1.67
N ARG A 83 -17.82 -5.37 2.70
CA ARG A 83 -18.12 -6.81 2.57
C ARG A 83 -19.60 -7.10 2.33
N ASP A 84 -20.48 -6.16 2.67
CA ASP A 84 -21.93 -6.28 2.51
C ASP A 84 -22.40 -5.86 1.11
N ASP A 85 -21.58 -5.15 0.32
CA ASP A 85 -21.86 -4.83 -1.08
C ASP A 85 -21.19 -5.85 -2.02
N PRO A 86 -21.96 -6.71 -2.70
CA PRO A 86 -21.41 -7.70 -3.64
C PRO A 86 -20.66 -7.09 -4.83
N LYS A 87 -20.87 -5.79 -5.11
CA LYS A 87 -20.18 -5.05 -6.18
C LYS A 87 -18.91 -4.36 -5.70
N SER A 88 -18.63 -4.38 -4.39
CA SER A 88 -17.45 -3.74 -3.84
C SER A 88 -16.19 -4.42 -4.40
N PRO A 89 -15.29 -3.65 -5.04
CA PRO A 89 -14.07 -4.22 -5.60
C PRO A 89 -13.11 -4.66 -4.49
N ALA A 90 -12.36 -5.72 -4.78
CA ALA A 90 -11.24 -6.11 -3.94
C ALA A 90 -10.04 -5.19 -4.18
N LEU A 91 -9.35 -4.81 -3.10
CA LEU A 91 -8.15 -3.99 -3.17
C LEU A 91 -7.06 -4.72 -3.95
N ARG A 92 -6.50 -4.02 -4.93
CA ARG A 92 -5.29 -4.46 -5.63
C ARG A 92 -4.15 -3.55 -5.21
N ILE A 93 -3.19 -4.13 -4.50
CA ILE A 93 -2.06 -3.43 -3.92
C ILE A 93 -0.81 -3.82 -4.68
N VAL A 94 -0.05 -2.82 -5.09
CA VAL A 94 1.25 -2.99 -5.76
C VAL A 94 2.25 -2.01 -5.17
N PHE A 95 3.55 -2.28 -5.32
CA PHE A 95 4.55 -1.28 -5.00
C PHE A 95 4.39 -0.06 -5.92
N ALA A 96 4.40 1.13 -5.32
CA ALA A 96 4.39 2.35 -6.08
C ALA A 96 5.71 2.48 -6.85
N LYS A 97 5.62 2.75 -8.15
CA LYS A 97 6.79 3.04 -8.96
C LYS A 97 7.44 4.32 -8.45
N SER A 98 8.65 4.20 -7.94
CA SER A 98 9.46 5.38 -7.63
C SER A 98 9.72 6.11 -8.95
N LYS A 99 9.12 7.29 -9.16
CA LYS A 99 9.73 8.25 -10.08
C LYS A 99 11.03 8.61 -9.40
N GLY A 100 12.15 8.10 -9.91
CA GLY A 100 13.45 8.21 -9.26
C GLY A 100 13.60 9.59 -8.64
N ARG A 101 13.83 9.63 -7.31
CA ARG A 101 14.17 10.89 -6.65
C ARG A 101 15.34 11.45 -7.46
N VAL A 102 15.14 12.58 -8.12
CA VAL A 102 16.27 13.34 -8.67
C VAL A 102 17.17 13.56 -7.44
N PRO A 103 18.41 13.05 -7.41
CA PRO A 103 19.32 13.36 -6.31
C PRO A 103 19.36 14.89 -6.19
N PRO A 104 19.35 15.47 -4.99
CA PRO A 104 19.60 16.90 -4.87
C PRO A 104 20.92 17.18 -5.59
N GLY A 105 20.83 17.87 -6.73
CA GLY A 105 22.00 18.25 -7.51
C GLY A 105 22.90 19.06 -6.59
N LYS A 106 24.14 18.60 -6.41
CA LYS A 106 25.20 19.44 -5.87
C LYS A 106 25.41 20.59 -6.85
N GLY A 107 24.93 21.77 -6.50
CA GLY A 107 25.39 23.06 -7.00
C GLY A 107 26.26 23.72 -5.94
#